data_AF-A0A0Q4GZM2-F1
#
_entry.id   AF-A0A0Q4GZM2-F1
#
_cell.length_a   1.000
_cell.length_b   1.000
_cell.length_c   1.000
_cell.angle_alpha   90.00
_cell.angle_beta   90.00
_cell.angle_gamma   90.00
#
_symmetry.space_group_name_H-M   'P 1'
#
loop_
_entity.id
_entity.type
_entity.pdbx_description
1 polymer ?
#
loop_
_entity_poly.entity_id
_entity_poly.type
_entity_poly.pdbx_seq_one_letter_code
_entity_poly.pdbx_strand_id
1 'polypeptide(L)'
;MNPIAYLLAASIAANAALGWAWIDARDARTVAEQQRDQARADATAASDAVEALEDVAKKRAAAAKPVQAAARAAAVAAQQRATQEIATRAAVAGDDYASVQVRLQRWEQGRAKP
;
A
#
# COMPACT_ATOMS: atom_id res chain seq x y z
N MET A 1 78.93 19.71 -2.55
CA MET A 1 77.55 19.19 -2.73
C MET A 1 77.61 17.69 -2.90
N ASN A 2 76.94 16.91 -2.04
CA ASN A 2 76.96 15.44 -2.13
C ASN A 2 75.78 14.94 -2.98
N PRO A 3 76.01 14.47 -4.22
CA PRO A 3 74.94 14.07 -5.13
C PRO A 3 74.07 12.93 -4.56
N ILE A 4 74.64 12.06 -3.72
CA ILE A 4 73.91 10.96 -3.09
C ILE A 4 72.84 11.47 -2.12
N ALA A 5 73.13 12.54 -1.37
CA ALA A 5 72.18 13.12 -0.43
C ALA A 5 70.96 13.71 -1.15
N TYR A 6 71.15 14.34 -2.31
CA TYR A 6 70.05 14.85 -3.13
C TYR A 6 69.18 13.73 -3.70
N LEU A 7 69.80 12.65 -4.18
CA LEU A 7 69.08 11.49 -4.69
C LEU A 7 68.24 10.80 -3.61
N LEU A 8 68.78 10.67 -2.39
CA LEU A 8 68.05 10.11 -1.27
C LEU A 8 66.86 10.99 -0.87
N ALA A 9 67.06 12.30 -0.78
CA ALA A 9 65.98 13.25 -0.48
C ALA A 9 64.86 13.20 -1.53
N ALA A 10 65.22 13.13 -2.82
CA ALA A 10 64.26 13.00 -3.91
C ALA A 10 63.47 11.68 -3.83
N SER A 11 64.13 10.56 -3.50
CA SER A 11 63.49 9.26 -3.32
C SER A 11 62.47 9.27 -2.17
N ILE A 12 62.83 9.85 -1.02
CA ILE A 12 61.93 9.96 0.13
C ILE A 12 60.72 10.82 -0.23
N ALA A 13 60.93 11.96 -0.89
CA ALA A 13 59.84 12.84 -1.31
C ALA A 13 58.88 12.14 -2.29
N ALA A 14 59.41 11.38 -3.26
CA ALA A 14 58.61 10.62 -4.20
C ALA A 14 57.78 9.52 -3.51
N ASN A 15 58.37 8.78 -2.56
CA ASN A 15 57.64 7.77 -1.80
C ASN A 15 56.56 8.38 -0.90
N ALA A 16 56.83 9.53 -0.27
CA ALA A 16 55.84 10.24 0.52
C ALA A 16 54.65 10.70 -0.35
N ALA A 17 54.93 11.27 -1.53
CA ALA A 17 53.89 11.68 -2.47
C ALA A 17 53.04 10.49 -2.97
N LEU A 18 53.68 9.37 -3.30
CA LEU A 18 52.98 8.13 -3.69
C LEU A 18 52.13 7.58 -2.54
N GLY A 19 52.66 7.61 -1.32
CA GLY A 19 51.92 7.21 -0.12
C GLY A 19 50.66 8.04 0.09
N TRP A 20 50.75 9.36 -0.05
CA TRP A 20 49.58 10.24 0.03
C TRP A 20 48.56 9.98 -1.08
N ALA A 21 49.00 9.88 -2.33
CA ALA A 21 48.11 9.57 -3.45
C ALA A 21 47.38 8.23 -3.26
N TRP A 22 48.07 7.23 -2.70
CA TRP A 22 47.46 5.94 -2.39
C TRP A 22 46.41 6.04 -1.28
N ILE A 23 46.68 6.79 -0.21
CA ILE A 23 45.70 6.99 0.88
C ILE A 23 44.44 7.66 0.35
N ASP A 24 44.58 8.74 -0.44
CA ASP A 24 43.42 9.43 -1.04
C ASP A 24 42.61 8.51 -1.94
N ALA A 25 43.28 7.74 -2.81
CA ALA A 25 42.61 6.81 -3.71
C ALA A 25 41.91 5.68 -2.94
N ARG A 26 42.53 5.17 -1.86
CA ARG A 26 41.95 4.14 -1.01
C ARG A 26 40.70 4.65 -0.31
N ASP A 27 40.77 5.83 0.30
CA ASP A 27 39.67 6.39 1.07
C ASP A 27 38.50 6.73 0.14
N ALA A 28 38.76 7.28 -1.05
CA ALA A 28 37.75 7.49 -2.10
C ALA A 28 37.07 6.18 -2.51
N ARG A 29 37.85 5.10 -2.69
CA ARG A 29 37.31 3.77 -3.00
C ARG A 29 36.44 3.23 -1.87
N THR A 30 36.88 3.35 -0.61
CA THR A 30 36.11 2.90 0.55
C THR A 30 34.78 3.63 0.66
N VAL A 31 34.77 4.95 0.45
CA VAL A 31 33.52 5.74 0.42
C VAL A 31 32.60 5.28 -0.72
N ALA A 32 33.14 5.05 -1.91
CA ALA A 32 32.35 4.57 -3.06
C ALA A 32 31.75 3.16 -2.81
N GLU A 33 32.51 2.25 -2.20
CA GLU A 33 32.03 0.92 -1.83
C GLU A 33 30.91 1.01 -0.78
N GLN A 34 31.08 1.85 0.25
CA GLN A 34 30.03 2.10 1.26
C GLN A 34 28.76 2.68 0.65
N GLN A 35 28.88 3.69 -0.22
CA GLN A 35 27.73 4.29 -0.90
C GLN A 35 26.98 3.28 -1.78
N ARG A 36 27.72 2.45 -2.52
CA ARG A 36 27.12 1.37 -3.33
C ARG A 36 26.37 0.38 -2.46
N ASP A 37 26.96 -0.06 -1.37
CA ASP A 37 26.36 -1.08 -0.50
C ASP A 37 25.14 -0.53 0.24
N GLN A 38 25.18 0.74 0.67
CA GLN A 38 24.02 1.44 1.20
C GLN A 38 22.90 1.55 0.17
N ALA A 39 23.21 1.99 -1.05
CA ALA A 39 22.21 2.11 -2.11
C ALA A 39 21.54 0.76 -2.45
N ARG A 40 22.30 -0.34 -2.38
CA ARG A 40 21.75 -1.70 -2.54
C ARG A 40 20.84 -2.08 -1.38
N ALA A 41 21.26 -1.81 -0.14
CA ALA A 41 20.45 -2.07 1.04
C ALA A 41 19.12 -1.30 1.00
N ASP A 42 19.17 -0.02 0.64
CA ASP A 42 17.97 0.83 0.51
C ASP A 42 17.04 0.31 -0.59
N ALA A 43 17.58 -0.11 -1.73
CA ALA A 43 16.79 -0.69 -2.82
C ALA A 43 16.12 -2.02 -2.42
N THR A 44 16.82 -2.88 -1.68
CA THR A 44 16.24 -4.11 -1.14
C THR A 44 15.13 -3.78 -0.15
N ALA A 45 15.37 -2.90 0.82
CA ALA A 45 14.37 -2.51 1.81
C ALA A 45 13.11 -1.89 1.17
N ALA A 46 13.28 -1.07 0.13
CA ALA A 46 12.16 -0.53 -0.64
C ALA A 46 11.36 -1.64 -1.36
N SER A 47 12.04 -2.63 -1.93
CA SER A 47 11.39 -3.76 -2.60
C SER A 47 10.60 -4.61 -1.61
N ASP A 48 11.19 -4.94 -0.47
CA ASP A 48 10.54 -5.73 0.59
C ASP A 48 9.30 -5.00 1.14
N ALA A 49 9.37 -3.68 1.31
CA ALA A 49 8.25 -2.87 1.77
C ALA A 49 7.08 -2.87 0.77
N VAL A 50 7.38 -2.82 -0.54
CA VAL A 50 6.37 -2.90 -1.60
C VAL A 50 5.72 -4.29 -1.63
N GLU A 51 6.51 -5.36 -1.51
CA GLU A 51 5.98 -6.73 -1.44
C GLU A 51 5.06 -6.92 -0.22
N ALA A 52 5.48 -6.42 0.96
CA ALA A 52 4.64 -6.44 2.15
C ALA A 52 3.33 -5.64 1.97
N LEU A 53 3.37 -4.50 1.28
CA LEU A 53 2.18 -3.71 0.96
C LEU A 53 1.24 -4.46 0.02
N GLU A 54 1.79 -5.14 -0.99
CA GLU A 54 1.02 -5.96 -1.93
C GLU A 54 0.29 -7.09 -1.20
N ASP A 55 0.94 -7.75 -0.25
CA ASP A 55 0.33 -8.80 0.56
C ASP A 55 -0.83 -8.29 1.41
N VAL A 56 -0.68 -7.12 2.06
CA VAL A 56 -1.76 -6.48 2.81
C VAL A 56 -2.90 -6.10 1.86
N ALA A 57 -2.60 -5.57 0.68
CA ALA A 57 -3.59 -5.23 -0.33
C ALA A 57 -4.37 -6.46 -0.81
N LYS A 58 -3.69 -7.58 -1.09
CA LYS A 58 -4.31 -8.86 -1.46
C LYS A 58 -5.25 -9.37 -0.36
N LYS A 59 -4.81 -9.34 0.91
CA LYS A 59 -5.64 -9.74 2.06
C LYS A 59 -6.89 -8.87 2.18
N ARG A 60 -6.74 -7.55 2.08
CA ARG A 60 -7.87 -6.60 2.13
C ARG A 60 -8.82 -6.80 0.95
N ALA A 61 -8.31 -7.00 -0.25
CA ALA A 61 -9.13 -7.26 -1.43
C ALA A 61 -9.92 -8.58 -1.29
N ALA A 62 -9.28 -9.64 -0.79
CA ALA A 62 -9.93 -10.92 -0.53
C ALA A 62 -11.04 -10.80 0.53
N ALA A 63 -10.80 -10.06 1.62
CA ALA A 63 -11.79 -9.80 2.65
C ALA A 63 -12.95 -8.90 2.18
N ALA A 64 -12.68 -7.94 1.30
CA ALA A 64 -13.69 -7.01 0.79
C ALA A 64 -14.65 -7.68 -0.22
N LYS A 65 -14.18 -8.63 -1.04
CA LYS A 65 -15.00 -9.34 -2.04
C LYS A 65 -16.33 -9.90 -1.49
N PRO A 66 -16.35 -10.72 -0.42
CA PRO A 66 -17.60 -11.26 0.11
C PRO A 66 -18.51 -10.16 0.68
N VAL A 67 -17.95 -9.13 1.32
CA VAL A 67 -18.73 -8.00 1.85
C VAL A 67 -19.38 -7.21 0.73
N GLN A 68 -18.65 -6.93 -0.35
CA GLN A 68 -19.19 -6.27 -1.54
C GLN A 68 -20.27 -7.12 -2.22
N ALA A 69 -20.07 -8.45 -2.31
CA ALA A 69 -21.07 -9.35 -2.86
C ALA A 69 -22.35 -9.37 -2.00
N ALA A 70 -22.21 -9.46 -0.67
CA ALA A 70 -23.33 -9.40 0.27
C ALA A 70 -24.08 -8.06 0.19
N ALA A 71 -23.35 -6.93 0.12
CA ALA A 71 -23.95 -5.61 -0.03
C ALA A 71 -24.73 -5.48 -1.36
N ARG A 72 -24.17 -5.99 -2.47
CA ARG A 72 -24.86 -6.03 -3.77
C ARG A 72 -26.13 -6.89 -3.70
N ALA A 73 -26.04 -8.07 -3.09
CA ALA A 73 -27.19 -8.95 -2.91
C ALA A 73 -28.29 -8.29 -2.07
N ALA A 74 -27.91 -7.65 -0.95
CA ALA A 74 -28.83 -6.91 -0.10
C ALA A 74 -29.50 -5.73 -0.85
N ALA A 75 -28.75 -5.00 -1.66
CA ALA A 75 -29.28 -3.92 -2.49
C ALA A 75 -30.29 -4.43 -3.54
N VAL A 76 -29.97 -5.53 -4.23
CA VAL A 76 -30.90 -6.17 -5.19
C VAL A 76 -32.17 -6.63 -4.48
N ALA A 77 -32.06 -7.27 -3.31
CA ALA A 77 -33.21 -7.71 -2.53
C ALA A 77 -34.05 -6.53 -2.00
N ALA A 78 -33.43 -5.42 -1.63
CA ALA A 78 -34.13 -4.19 -1.26
C ALA A 78 -34.88 -3.59 -2.46
N GLN A 79 -34.24 -3.54 -3.63
CA GLN A 79 -34.87 -3.06 -4.85
C GLN A 79 -36.08 -3.91 -5.26
N GLN A 80 -35.96 -5.23 -5.22
CA GLN A 80 -37.06 -6.15 -5.53
C GLN A 80 -38.25 -5.94 -4.59
N ARG A 81 -38.00 -5.80 -3.28
CA ARG A 81 -39.06 -5.48 -2.30
C ARG A 81 -39.72 -4.15 -2.60
N ALA A 82 -38.95 -3.10 -2.90
CA ALA A 82 -39.51 -1.80 -3.25
C ALA A 82 -40.39 -1.87 -4.52
N THR A 83 -39.95 -2.57 -5.57
CA THR A 83 -40.74 -2.77 -6.78
C THR A 83 -42.03 -3.55 -6.51
N GLN A 84 -41.98 -4.58 -5.68
CA GLN A 84 -43.18 -5.33 -5.28
C GLN A 84 -44.18 -4.45 -4.52
N GLU A 85 -43.72 -3.62 -3.59
CA GLU A 85 -44.60 -2.71 -2.83
C GLU A 85 -45.23 -1.64 -3.74
N ILE A 86 -44.47 -1.07 -4.68
CA ILE A 86 -45.01 -0.11 -5.66
C ILE A 86 -46.06 -0.77 -6.57
N ALA A 87 -45.85 -2.02 -6.96
CA ALA A 87 -46.79 -2.77 -7.81
C ALA A 87 -48.02 -3.31 -7.06
N THR A 88 -47.98 -3.32 -5.72
CA THR A 88 -49.06 -3.84 -4.89
C THR A 88 -50.25 -2.88 -4.90
N ARG A 89 -51.44 -3.38 -5.25
CA ARG A 89 -52.67 -2.58 -5.24
C ARG A 89 -53.06 -2.16 -3.82
N ALA A 90 -53.87 -1.11 -3.73
CA ALA A 90 -54.47 -0.66 -2.47
C ALA A 90 -55.18 -1.82 -1.76
N ALA A 91 -54.94 -1.94 -0.45
CA ALA A 91 -55.53 -3.02 0.35
C ALA A 91 -57.02 -2.77 0.63
N VAL A 92 -57.43 -1.51 0.68
CA VAL A 92 -58.82 -1.08 0.86
C VAL A 92 -59.18 -0.16 -0.31
N ALA A 93 -60.20 -0.55 -1.08
CA ALA A 93 -60.62 0.20 -2.26
C ALA A 93 -61.20 1.57 -1.85
N GLY A 94 -60.62 2.66 -2.37
CA GLY A 94 -61.09 4.02 -2.10
C GLY A 94 -60.68 4.61 -0.74
N ASP A 95 -59.93 3.87 0.08
CA ASP A 95 -59.39 4.36 1.36
C ASP A 95 -57.86 4.22 1.38
N ASP A 96 -57.20 5.30 0.99
CA ASP A 96 -55.74 5.37 0.92
C ASP A 96 -55.10 5.35 2.32
N TYR A 97 -55.76 5.92 3.33
CA TYR A 97 -55.24 5.95 4.70
C TYR A 97 -55.24 4.54 5.32
N ALA A 98 -56.37 3.82 5.23
CA ALA A 98 -56.44 2.43 5.68
C ALA A 98 -55.47 1.53 4.89
N SER A 99 -55.32 1.76 3.59
CA SER A 99 -54.35 1.02 2.76
C SER A 99 -52.89 1.26 3.19
N VAL A 100 -52.53 2.50 3.56
CA VAL A 100 -51.18 2.82 4.06
C VAL A 100 -50.92 2.16 5.42
N GLN A 101 -51.90 2.16 6.32
CA GLN A 101 -51.78 1.50 7.64
C GLN A 101 -51.49 -0.01 7.50
N VAL A 102 -52.18 -0.69 6.58
CA VAL A 102 -51.94 -2.11 6.30
C VAL A 102 -50.52 -2.36 5.76
N ARG A 103 -50.01 -1.47 4.88
CA ARG A 103 -48.62 -1.58 4.39
C ARG A 103 -47.60 -1.33 5.50
N LEU A 104 -47.83 -0.34 6.36
CA LEU A 104 -46.94 -0.04 7.49
C LEU A 104 -46.87 -1.22 8.46
N GLN A 105 -48.02 -1.79 8.83
CA GLN A 105 -48.09 -2.96 9.70
C GLN A 105 -47.35 -4.16 9.09
N ARG A 106 -47.50 -4.41 7.79
CA ARG A 106 -46.75 -5.47 7.08
C ARG A 106 -45.24 -5.22 7.09
N TRP A 107 -44.83 -3.98 6.88
CA TRP A 107 -43.42 -3.59 6.93
C TRP A 107 -42.81 -3.79 8.32
N GLU A 108 -43.51 -3.40 9.38
CA GLU A 108 -43.09 -3.61 10.77
C GLU A 108 -42.95 -5.10 11.11
N GLN A 109 -43.92 -5.93 10.72
CA GLN A 109 -43.85 -7.39 10.88
C GLN A 109 -42.66 -8.01 10.14
N GLY A 110 -42.29 -7.45 8.99
CA GLY A 110 -41.13 -7.87 8.21
C GLY A 110 -39.78 -7.52 8.86
N ARG A 111 -39.72 -6.46 9.68
CA ARG A 111 -38.49 -6.06 10.40
C ARG A 111 -38.21 -6.87 11.67
N ALA A 112 -39.23 -7.54 12.22
CA ALA A 112 -39.10 -8.32 13.45
C ALA A 112 -38.45 -9.71 13.25
N LYS A 113 -38.07 -10.08 12.03
CA LYS A 113 -37.32 -11.32 11.77
C LYS A 113 -35.81 -11.05 11.91
N PRO A 114 -35.09 -11.82 12.75
CA PRO A 114 -33.65 -11.68 12.95
C PRO A 114 -32.84 -11.97 11.68
#